data_AF-A0A6A0GXJ8-F1
#
_entry.id   AF-A0A6A0GXJ8-F1
#
_cell.length_a   1.000
_cell.length_b   1.000
_cell.length_c   1.000
_cell.angle_alpha   90.00
_cell.angle_beta   90.00
_cell.angle_gamma   90.00
#
_symmetry.space_group_name_H-M   'P 1'
#
loop_
_entity.id
_entity.type
_entity.pdbx_description
1 polymer ?
#
loop_
_entity_poly.entity_id
_entity_poly.type
_entity_poly.pdbx_seq_one_letter_code
_entity_poly.pdbx_strand_id
1 'polypeptide(L)'
;MVLTTQAITYLHENHCMHRDIKGHNILLTAHGHVKLVDFGVSSHLDSTWGRRNTSVGTPYWMAPEVIACEQQLDYSYDVRCDVWSLGITAIELADGEPPLSDIHPMRALFQIPRNPPPTLAKSTDWSPHFVDFVAECLVKDFEQRPSSRELLMHPFLKSIPSNPEDVRYFQYK
;
A
#
# COMPACT_ATOMS: atom_id res chain seq x y z
N MET A 1 -5.84 3.75 -7.86
CA MET A 1 -4.49 3.16 -7.87
C MET A 1 -3.45 4.03 -8.56
N VAL A 2 -3.56 4.36 -9.85
CA VAL A 2 -2.53 5.16 -10.59
C VAL A 2 -2.09 6.43 -9.85
N LEU A 3 -3.03 7.31 -9.49
CA LEU A 3 -2.73 8.58 -8.81
C LEU A 3 -2.11 8.37 -7.42
N THR A 4 -2.54 7.32 -6.71
CA THR A 4 -1.96 6.93 -5.41
C THR A 4 -0.51 6.50 -5.58
N THR A 5 -0.22 5.63 -6.56
CA THR A 5 1.14 5.19 -6.86
C THR A 5 2.04 6.36 -7.23
N GLN A 6 1.55 7.32 -8.04
CA GLN A 6 2.29 8.54 -8.38
C GLN A 6 2.61 9.39 -7.14
N ALA A 7 1.65 9.55 -6.23
CA ALA A 7 1.87 10.27 -4.99
C ALA A 7 2.91 9.58 -4.09
N ILE A 8 2.85 8.25 -3.99
CA ILE A 8 3.85 7.45 -3.25
C ILE A 8 5.24 7.59 -3.89
N THR A 9 5.35 7.48 -5.22
CA THR A 9 6.61 7.70 -5.93
C THR A 9 7.21 9.07 -5.66
N TYR A 10 6.39 10.12 -5.67
CA TYR A 10 6.84 11.46 -5.31
C TYR A 10 7.40 11.53 -3.89
N LEU A 11 6.74 10.91 -2.90
CA LEU A 11 7.25 10.87 -1.53
C LEU A 11 8.59 10.14 -1.44
N HIS A 12 8.69 8.99 -2.09
CA HIS A 12 9.89 8.15 -2.10
C HIS A 12 11.09 8.85 -2.73
N GLU A 13 10.88 9.54 -3.85
CA GLU A 13 11.91 10.36 -4.52
C GLU A 13 12.37 11.55 -3.67
N ASN A 14 11.55 12.00 -2.71
CA ASN A 14 11.89 13.04 -1.73
C ASN A 14 12.31 12.44 -0.36
N HIS A 15 12.78 11.19 -0.36
CA HIS A 15 13.29 10.50 0.82
C HIS A 15 12.30 10.46 2.00
N CYS A 16 11.01 10.38 1.69
CA CYS A 16 9.91 10.35 2.67
C CYS A 16 9.13 9.05 2.54
N MET A 17 8.91 8.38 3.67
CA MET A 17 8.00 7.23 3.80
C MET A 17 6.69 7.69 4.42
N HIS A 18 5.57 7.24 3.87
CA HIS A 18 4.26 7.58 4.42
C HIS A 18 3.94 6.77 5.68
N ARG A 19 4.12 5.44 5.62
CA ARG A 19 3.89 4.44 6.68
C ARG A 19 2.44 4.26 7.15
N ASP A 20 1.46 4.87 6.47
CA ASP A 20 0.03 4.72 6.79
C ASP A 20 -0.83 4.85 5.52
N ILE A 21 -0.43 4.14 4.46
CA ILE A 21 -1.21 4.07 3.22
C ILE A 21 -2.40 3.11 3.45
N LYS A 22 -3.61 3.66 3.36
CA LYS A 22 -4.90 2.96 3.48
C LYS A 22 -6.01 3.77 2.80
N GLY A 23 -7.15 3.15 2.50
CA GLY A 23 -8.27 3.82 1.84
C GLY A 23 -8.70 5.11 2.53
N HIS A 24 -8.73 5.12 3.87
CA HIS A 24 -9.09 6.29 4.68
C HIS A 24 -8.17 7.51 4.47
N ASN A 25 -6.90 7.29 4.15
CA ASN A 25 -5.88 8.34 4.00
C ASN A 25 -5.69 8.77 2.53
N ILE A 26 -6.53 8.27 1.62
CA ILE A 26 -6.53 8.65 0.20
C ILE A 26 -7.75 9.52 -0.05
N LEU A 27 -7.56 10.84 -0.07
CA LEU A 27 -8.64 11.79 -0.35
C LEU A 27 -8.79 12.03 -1.85
N LEU A 28 -10.04 12.03 -2.32
CA LEU A 28 -10.42 12.46 -3.65
C LEU A 28 -10.96 13.89 -3.61
N THR A 29 -10.39 14.77 -4.43
CA THR A 29 -10.91 16.13 -4.63
C THR A 29 -12.10 16.11 -5.60
N ALA A 30 -12.91 17.18 -5.58
CA ALA A 30 -14.02 17.35 -6.53
C ALA A 30 -13.57 17.36 -8.01
N HIS A 31 -12.29 17.61 -8.27
CA HIS A 31 -11.69 17.58 -9.60
C HIS A 31 -11.07 16.22 -9.95
N GLY A 32 -11.26 15.19 -9.13
CA GLY A 32 -10.74 13.83 -9.38
C GLY A 32 -9.25 13.64 -9.06
N HIS A 33 -8.58 14.62 -8.43
CA HIS A 33 -7.22 14.44 -7.95
C HIS A 33 -7.18 13.66 -6.63
N VAL A 34 -6.11 12.87 -6.44
CA VAL A 34 -5.80 12.20 -5.18
C VAL A 34 -4.87 13.06 -4.33
N LYS A 35 -5.13 13.10 -3.01
CA LYS A 35 -4.20 13.61 -2.01
C LYS A 35 -4.02 12.58 -0.90
N LEU A 36 -2.76 12.24 -0.61
CA LEU A 36 -2.43 11.50 0.59
C LEU A 36 -2.50 12.44 1.79
N VAL A 37 -3.10 11.97 2.88
CA VAL A 37 -3.24 12.70 4.14
C VAL A 37 -2.75 11.86 5.32
N ASP A 38 -2.64 12.50 6.48
CA ASP A 38 -2.16 11.90 7.72
C ASP A 38 -0.72 11.39 7.67
N PHE A 39 0.19 12.35 7.58
CA PHE A 39 1.63 12.16 7.71
C PHE A 39 2.09 11.98 9.17
N GLY A 40 1.16 11.71 10.10
CA GLY A 40 1.41 11.68 11.54
C GLY A 40 2.47 10.66 11.98
N VAL A 41 2.73 9.65 11.17
CA VAL A 41 3.77 8.62 11.36
C VAL A 41 4.83 8.59 10.26
N SER A 42 4.80 9.57 9.34
CA SER A 42 5.79 9.68 8.27
C SER A 42 7.18 10.02 8.83
N SER A 43 8.23 9.65 8.10
CA SER A 43 9.60 9.96 8.49
C SER A 43 10.48 10.22 7.29
N HIS A 44 11.34 11.24 7.40
CA HIS A 44 12.46 11.42 6.48
C HIS A 44 13.55 10.38 6.78
N LEU A 45 14.13 9.78 5.75
CA LEU A 45 15.17 8.74 5.87
C LEU A 45 16.40 9.20 6.69
N ASP A 46 16.66 10.51 6.76
CA ASP A 46 17.80 11.10 7.49
C ASP A 46 17.51 11.41 8.98
N SER A 47 16.25 11.32 9.41
CA SER A 47 15.85 11.67 10.78
C SER A 47 15.80 10.42 11.66
N THR A 48 16.57 10.46 12.76
CA THR A 48 16.69 9.43 13.79
C THR A 48 15.31 8.82 14.10
N TRP A 49 15.19 7.49 13.93
CA TRP A 49 13.96 6.71 14.11
C TRP A 49 13.20 7.12 15.38
N GLY A 50 12.23 8.02 15.19
CA GLY A 50 11.41 8.55 16.26
C GLY A 50 10.45 7.48 16.74
N ARG A 51 10.87 6.74 17.77
CA ARG A 51 10.02 5.84 18.57
C ARG A 51 8.77 6.60 19.01
N ARG A 52 7.63 6.31 18.40
CA ARG A 52 6.33 6.57 19.01
C ARG A 52 5.79 5.24 19.51
N ASN A 53 6.02 4.98 20.79
CA ASN A 53 5.29 3.99 21.58
C ASN A 53 3.84 4.43 21.73
N THR A 54 3.05 4.33 20.67
CA THR A 54 1.63 4.68 20.68
C THR A 54 0.85 3.49 20.15
N SER A 55 -0.08 3.00 20.97
CA SER A 55 -1.21 2.11 20.65
C SER A 55 -1.10 1.40 19.31
N VAL A 56 -0.88 0.08 19.32
CA VAL A 56 -0.92 -0.79 18.13
C VAL A 56 -1.98 -0.25 17.19
N GLY A 57 -1.53 0.41 16.12
CA GLY A 57 -2.41 1.03 15.15
C GLY A 57 -3.24 -0.05 14.47
N THR A 58 -3.93 0.29 13.40
CA THR A 58 -4.66 -0.72 12.64
C THR A 58 -3.67 -1.50 11.75
N PRO A 59 -3.21 -2.71 12.13
CA PRO A 59 -1.97 -3.28 11.60
C PRO A 59 -2.17 -3.96 10.24
N TYR A 60 -3.41 -3.98 9.73
CA TYR A 60 -3.81 -4.76 8.57
C TYR A 60 -3.09 -4.33 7.28
N TRP A 61 -2.61 -3.08 7.21
CA TRP A 61 -1.79 -2.55 6.10
C TRP A 61 -0.28 -2.62 6.35
N MET A 62 0.16 -2.99 7.56
CA MET A 62 1.58 -2.98 7.89
C MET A 62 2.32 -4.10 7.15
N ALA A 63 3.48 -3.75 6.60
CA ALA A 63 4.35 -4.71 5.95
C ALA A 63 5.04 -5.64 6.97
N PRO A 64 5.36 -6.90 6.61
CA PRO A 64 5.99 -7.86 7.51
C PRO A 64 7.29 -7.34 8.14
N GLU A 65 8.10 -6.65 7.35
CA GLU A 65 9.38 -6.08 7.78
C GLU A 65 9.20 -4.94 8.79
N VAL A 66 8.13 -4.16 8.68
CA VAL A 66 7.81 -3.08 9.63
C VAL A 66 7.46 -3.69 10.99
N ILE A 67 6.61 -4.72 10.99
CA ILE A 67 6.23 -5.46 12.21
C ILE A 67 7.46 -6.09 12.87
N ALA A 68 8.38 -6.67 12.08
CA ALA A 68 9.60 -7.28 12.60
C ALA A 68 10.54 -6.24 13.24
N CYS A 69 10.73 -5.08 12.61
CA CYS A 69 11.60 -4.01 13.12
C CYS A 69 11.04 -3.36 14.40
N GLU A 70 9.72 -3.25 14.54
CA GLU A 70 9.12 -2.79 15.81
C GLU A 70 9.44 -3.76 16.98
N GLN A 71 9.74 -5.02 16.67
CA GLN A 71 10.08 -6.05 17.66
C GLN A 71 11.59 -6.25 17.84
N GLN A 72 12.42 -5.84 16.87
CA GLN A 72 13.87 -6.12 16.83
C GLN A 72 14.67 -4.89 16.37
N LEU A 73 15.59 -4.43 17.22
CA LEU A 73 16.32 -3.16 17.06
C LEU A 73 17.35 -3.12 15.92
N ASP A 74 17.79 -4.27 15.42
CA ASP A 74 18.88 -4.38 14.43
C ASP A 74 18.38 -4.60 13.00
N TYR A 75 17.06 -4.59 12.79
CA TYR A 75 16.46 -4.80 11.47
C TYR A 75 16.06 -3.45 10.87
N SER A 76 16.33 -3.27 9.58
CA SER A 76 15.98 -2.05 8.83
C SER A 76 15.09 -2.41 7.65
N TYR A 77 14.24 -1.45 7.26
CA TYR A 77 13.40 -1.50 6.06
C TYR A 77 13.45 -0.14 5.36
N ASP A 78 12.97 -0.11 4.12
CA ASP A 78 12.95 1.10 3.30
C ASP A 78 11.53 1.47 2.84
N VAL A 79 11.49 2.42 1.90
CA VAL A 79 10.27 2.99 1.33
C VAL A 79 9.30 1.96 0.73
N ARG A 80 9.76 0.75 0.42
CA ARG A 80 8.93 -0.32 -0.14
C ARG A 80 7.87 -0.85 0.84
N CYS A 81 7.92 -0.51 2.12
CA CYS A 81 6.82 -0.81 3.05
C CYS A 81 5.49 -0.12 2.64
N ASP A 82 5.57 1.06 2.00
CA ASP A 82 4.38 1.74 1.46
C ASP A 82 3.81 0.98 0.24
N VAL A 83 4.64 0.24 -0.49
CA VAL A 83 4.20 -0.60 -1.62
C VAL A 83 3.37 -1.79 -1.14
N TRP A 84 3.77 -2.43 -0.05
CA TRP A 84 2.93 -3.45 0.58
C TRP A 84 1.57 -2.87 1.00
N SER A 85 1.62 -1.73 1.70
CA SER A 85 0.42 -1.03 2.18
C SER A 85 -0.51 -0.65 1.01
N LEU A 86 0.06 -0.26 -0.14
CA LEU A 86 -0.66 -0.02 -1.38
C LEU A 86 -1.36 -1.29 -1.91
N GLY A 87 -0.70 -2.44 -1.85
CA GLY A 87 -1.28 -3.73 -2.23
C GLY A 87 -2.47 -4.11 -1.35
N ILE A 88 -2.34 -3.95 -0.03
CA ILE A 88 -3.44 -4.15 0.93
C ILE A 88 -4.59 -3.18 0.64
N THR A 89 -4.28 -1.91 0.36
CA THR A 89 -5.29 -0.90 0.00
C THR A 89 -6.01 -1.26 -1.31
N ALA A 90 -5.32 -1.87 -2.27
CA ALA A 90 -5.97 -2.34 -3.50
C ALA A 90 -6.99 -3.45 -3.20
N ILE A 91 -6.66 -4.38 -2.29
CA ILE A 91 -7.61 -5.41 -1.83
C ILE A 91 -8.77 -4.75 -1.08
N GLU A 92 -8.51 -3.83 -0.16
CA GLU A 92 -9.54 -3.08 0.57
C GLU A 92 -10.54 -2.39 -0.37
N LEU A 93 -10.05 -1.74 -1.43
CA LEU A 93 -10.91 -1.06 -2.41
C LEU A 93 -11.71 -2.03 -3.28
N ALA A 94 -11.22 -3.25 -3.48
CA ALA A 94 -11.84 -4.28 -4.29
C ALA A 94 -12.88 -5.09 -3.50
N ASP A 95 -12.50 -5.55 -2.31
CA ASP A 95 -13.28 -6.46 -1.48
C ASP A 95 -14.09 -5.71 -0.39
N GLY A 96 -13.85 -4.41 -0.21
CA GLY A 96 -14.54 -3.53 0.74
C GLY A 96 -13.86 -3.40 2.11
N GLU A 97 -12.97 -4.33 2.44
CA GLU A 97 -12.22 -4.37 3.70
C GLU A 97 -10.83 -4.98 3.48
N PRO A 98 -9.81 -4.59 4.28
CA PRO A 98 -8.49 -5.21 4.16
C PRO A 98 -8.53 -6.66 4.68
N PRO A 99 -7.59 -7.51 4.24
CA PRO A 99 -7.41 -8.84 4.81
C PRO A 99 -7.25 -8.80 6.33
N LEU A 100 -7.81 -9.80 7.02
CA LEU A 100 -7.74 -9.97 8.49
C LEU A 100 -8.43 -8.86 9.31
N SER A 101 -9.27 -8.02 8.69
CA SER A 101 -10.04 -6.97 9.36
C SER A 101 -10.99 -7.49 10.46
N ASP A 102 -11.45 -8.73 10.32
CA ASP A 102 -12.27 -9.46 11.29
C ASP A 102 -11.46 -10.04 12.46
N ILE A 103 -10.13 -10.04 12.36
CA ILE A 103 -9.22 -10.58 13.36
C ILE A 103 -8.72 -9.47 14.30
N HIS A 104 -8.65 -9.79 15.60
CA HIS A 104 -8.10 -8.88 16.60
C HIS A 104 -6.68 -8.38 16.21
N PRO A 105 -6.36 -7.09 16.30
CA PRO A 105 -5.10 -6.49 15.84
C PRO A 105 -3.84 -7.26 16.28
N MET A 106 -3.77 -7.63 17.57
CA MET A 106 -2.65 -8.41 18.11
C MET A 106 -2.47 -9.77 17.40
N ARG A 107 -3.54 -10.44 16.98
CA ARG A 107 -3.46 -11.70 16.23
C ARG A 107 -3.02 -11.45 14.79
N ALA A 108 -3.43 -10.35 14.17
CA ALA A 108 -3.00 -9.96 12.83
C ALA A 108 -1.48 -9.72 12.78
N LEU A 109 -0.90 -9.06 13.79
CA LEU A 109 0.56 -8.87 13.91
C LEU A 109 1.35 -10.19 13.88
N PHE A 110 0.79 -11.29 14.39
CA PHE A 110 1.42 -12.61 14.29
C PHE A 110 1.18 -13.31 12.96
N GLN A 111 0.03 -13.06 12.32
CA GLN A 111 -0.36 -13.75 11.09
C GLN A 111 0.31 -13.15 9.86
N ILE A 112 0.41 -11.82 9.76
CA ILE A 112 0.97 -11.12 8.58
C ILE A 112 2.38 -11.63 8.23
N PRO A 113 3.34 -11.76 9.17
CA PRO A 113 4.67 -12.25 8.84
C PRO A 113 4.74 -13.77 8.61
N ARG A 114 3.72 -14.55 8.98
CA ARG A 114 3.77 -16.03 8.94
C ARG A 114 2.98 -16.63 7.79
N ASN A 115 1.81 -16.08 7.51
CA ASN A 115 0.94 -16.55 6.44
C ASN A 115 1.55 -16.23 5.06
N PRO A 116 1.11 -16.93 4.01
CA PRO A 116 1.33 -16.49 2.63
C PRO A 116 0.76 -15.07 2.42
N PRO A 117 1.26 -14.32 1.42
CA PRO A 117 0.66 -13.06 1.03
C PRO A 117 -0.84 -13.20 0.77
N PRO A 118 -1.68 -12.25 1.22
CA PRO A 118 -3.10 -12.30 0.92
C PRO A 118 -3.35 -12.06 -0.57
N THR A 119 -4.48 -12.57 -1.05
CA THR A 119 -4.98 -12.37 -2.41
C THR A 119 -6.40 -11.81 -2.35
N LEU A 120 -6.90 -11.30 -3.47
CA LEU A 120 -8.30 -10.92 -3.63
C LEU A 120 -9.24 -12.09 -3.32
N ALA A 121 -10.32 -11.86 -2.58
CA ALA A 121 -11.24 -12.90 -2.14
C ALA A 121 -11.94 -13.61 -3.32
N LYS A 122 -12.24 -12.85 -4.38
CA LYS A 122 -12.82 -13.35 -5.64
C LYS A 122 -11.93 -12.96 -6.82
N SER A 123 -10.70 -13.48 -6.87
CA SER A 123 -9.73 -13.14 -7.92
C SER A 123 -10.25 -13.33 -9.35
N THR A 124 -11.22 -14.23 -9.57
CA THR A 124 -11.88 -14.46 -10.88
C THR A 124 -12.76 -13.30 -11.34
N ASP A 125 -13.22 -12.45 -10.42
CA ASP A 125 -14.07 -11.30 -10.73
C ASP A 125 -13.23 -10.10 -11.21
N TRP A 126 -11.90 -10.21 -11.14
CA TRP A 126 -10.95 -9.15 -11.41
C TRP A 126 -10.07 -9.47 -12.63
N SER A 127 -9.64 -8.40 -13.32
CA SER A 127 -8.75 -8.58 -14.48
C SER A 127 -7.42 -9.25 -14.07
N PRO A 128 -6.81 -10.08 -14.93
CA PRO A 128 -5.53 -10.71 -14.65
C PRO A 128 -4.44 -9.70 -14.28
N HIS A 129 -4.41 -8.55 -14.96
CA HIS A 129 -3.48 -7.47 -14.65
C HIS A 129 -3.69 -6.89 -13.24
N PHE A 130 -4.92 -6.80 -12.74
CA PHE A 130 -5.16 -6.30 -11.39
C PHE A 130 -4.72 -7.32 -10.33
N VAL A 131 -5.02 -8.60 -10.55
CA VAL A 131 -4.56 -9.70 -9.68
C VAL A 131 -3.04 -9.73 -9.61
N ASP A 132 -2.37 -9.61 -10.77
CA ASP A 132 -0.92 -9.56 -10.90
C ASP A 132 -0.31 -8.33 -10.20
N PHE A 133 -0.91 -7.15 -10.38
CA PHE A 133 -0.49 -5.93 -9.69
C PHE A 133 -0.52 -6.07 -8.17
N VAL A 134 -1.58 -6.69 -7.62
CA VAL A 134 -1.70 -6.95 -6.18
C VAL A 134 -0.62 -7.93 -5.73
N ALA A 135 -0.34 -9.00 -6.50
CA ALA A 135 0.69 -9.97 -6.19
C ALA A 135 2.10 -9.33 -6.15
N GLU A 136 2.43 -8.49 -7.13
CA GLU A 136 3.68 -7.73 -7.19
C GLU A 136 3.86 -6.78 -5.99
N CYS A 137 2.77 -6.15 -5.52
CA CYS A 137 2.82 -5.32 -4.31
C CYS A 137 3.10 -6.14 -3.03
N LEU A 138 2.60 -7.38 -2.97
CA LEU A 138 2.56 -8.20 -1.75
C LEU A 138 3.69 -9.24 -1.68
N VAL A 139 4.87 -8.89 -2.18
CA VAL A 139 6.10 -9.67 -1.96
C VAL A 139 6.60 -9.44 -0.53
N LYS A 140 6.75 -10.51 0.26
CA LYS A 140 7.13 -10.40 1.69
C LYS A 140 8.56 -9.95 1.89
N ASP A 141 9.47 -10.44 1.06
CA ASP A 141 10.84 -9.95 1.04
C ASP A 141 10.84 -8.56 0.39
N PHE A 142 10.99 -7.53 1.21
CA PHE A 142 10.95 -6.15 0.71
C PHE A 142 12.10 -5.88 -0.26
N GLU A 143 13.21 -6.61 -0.20
CA GLU A 143 14.33 -6.45 -1.15
C GLU A 143 13.96 -6.90 -2.56
N GLN A 144 13.03 -7.86 -2.68
CA GLN A 144 12.50 -8.36 -3.95
C GLN A 144 11.21 -7.63 -4.37
N ARG A 145 10.61 -6.84 -3.48
CA ARG A 145 9.41 -6.06 -3.78
C ARG A 145 9.78 -4.91 -4.72
N PRO A 146 9.03 -4.68 -5.82
CA PRO A 146 9.30 -3.59 -6.73
C PRO A 146 9.14 -2.23 -6.03
N SER A 147 9.90 -1.25 -6.50
CA SER A 147 9.72 0.14 -6.14
C SER A 147 8.38 0.68 -6.68
N SER A 148 7.89 1.76 -6.06
CA SER A 148 6.69 2.46 -6.56
C SER A 148 6.85 2.94 -8.02
N ARG A 149 8.07 3.32 -8.41
CA ARG A 149 8.42 3.74 -9.77
C ARG A 149 8.34 2.58 -10.78
N GLU A 150 8.77 1.38 -10.41
CA GLU A 150 8.61 0.19 -11.25
C GLU A 150 7.14 -0.20 -11.37
N LEU A 151 6.36 -0.09 -10.29
CA LEU A 151 4.93 -0.35 -10.32
C LEU A 151 4.15 0.60 -11.24
N LEU A 152 4.57 1.86 -11.39
CA LEU A 152 3.98 2.77 -12.39
C LEU A 152 4.10 2.24 -13.82
N MET A 153 5.05 1.33 -14.07
CA MET A 153 5.24 0.70 -15.38
C MET A 153 4.40 -0.56 -15.58
N HIS A 154 3.73 -1.04 -14.52
CA HIS A 154 2.92 -2.25 -14.54
C HIS A 154 1.74 -2.13 -15.54
N PRO A 155 1.41 -3.20 -16.30
CA PRO A 155 0.32 -3.17 -17.29
C PRO A 155 -1.02 -2.69 -16.75
N PHE A 156 -1.36 -3.04 -15.50
CA PHE A 156 -2.58 -2.57 -14.83
C PHE A 156 -2.68 -1.05 -14.71
N LEU A 157 -1.56 -0.37 -14.42
CA LEU A 157 -1.55 1.09 -14.26
C LEU A 157 -1.41 1.80 -15.60
N LYS A 158 -0.62 1.23 -16.52
CA LYS A 158 -0.44 1.78 -17.88
C LYS A 158 -1.67 1.69 -18.77
N SER A 159 -2.57 0.74 -18.52
CA SER A 159 -3.80 0.59 -19.30
C SER A 159 -4.84 1.67 -19.02
N ILE A 160 -4.66 2.46 -17.96
CA ILE A 160 -5.57 3.54 -17.59
C ILE A 160 -5.13 4.85 -18.27
N PRO A 161 -6.02 5.55 -18.98
CA PRO A 161 -5.69 6.83 -19.59
C PRO A 161 -5.29 7.87 -18.54
N SER A 162 -4.33 8.73 -18.90
CA SER A 162 -3.82 9.80 -18.03
C SER A 162 -4.83 10.91 -17.73
N ASN A 163 -5.95 10.97 -18.46
CA ASN A 163 -6.96 12.02 -18.33
C ASN A 163 -8.22 11.49 -17.59
N PRO A 164 -8.64 12.12 -16.47
CA PRO A 164 -9.83 11.73 -15.72
C PRO A 164 -11.13 11.72 -16.55
N GLU A 165 -11.22 12.56 -17.60
CA GLU A 165 -12.36 12.59 -18.53
C GLU A 165 -12.50 11.27 -19.32
N ASP A 166 -11.37 10.65 -19.68
CA ASP A 166 -11.36 9.40 -20.46
C ASP A 166 -11.83 8.20 -19.61
N VAL A 167 -11.65 8.26 -18.28
CA VAL A 167 -12.12 7.21 -17.36
C VAL A 167 -13.65 7.13 -17.33
N ARG A 168 -14.35 8.26 -17.50
CA ARG A 168 -15.83 8.26 -17.58
C ARG A 168 -16.34 7.52 -18.82
N TYR A 169 -15.58 7.51 -19.92
CA TYR A 169 -15.97 6.80 -21.14
C TYR A 169 -15.86 5.28 -21.02
N PHE A 170 -15.03 4.74 -20.12
CA PHE A 170 -14.91 3.30 -19.88
C PHE A 170 -16.07 2.69 -19.08
N GLN A 171 -16.88 3.51 -18.39
CA GLN A 171 -18.04 3.01 -17.62
C GLN A 171 -19.33 2.88 -18.45
N TYR A 172 -19.33 3.28 -19.72
CA TYR A 172 -20.52 3.26 -20.59
C TYR A 172 -20.40 2.31 -21.80
N LYS A 173 -19.53 1.31 -21.73
CA LYS A 173 -19.51 0.20 -22.70
C LYS A 173 -19.58 -1.15 -22.01
#